data_AF-A0A3D1PPD2-F1
#
_entry.id   AF-A0A3D1PPD2-F1
#
_cell.length_a   1.000
_cell.length_b   1.000
_cell.length_c   1.000
_cell.angle_alpha   90.00
_cell.angle_beta   90.00
_cell.angle_gamma   90.00
#
_symmetry.space_group_name_H-M   'P 1'
#
loop_
_entity.id
_entity.type
_entity.pdbx_description
1 polymer ?
#
loop_
_entity_poly.entity_id
_entity_poly.type
_entity_poly.pdbx_seq_one_letter_code
_entity_poly.pdbx_strand_id
1 'polypeptide(L)'
;MVIKMSYEFDFYDKTSLKSYNLDENMRYQLNMLDRLDAFTRKHCENVANLTCRLCEYLHCNKGFTEYCTICAYLHDIGKLFIPPEILQKPAKLTDEEYEIMKTHTTLGYNMCMKDLKLRPYSAGPIYHHEALNGSGYPQGLTKKDIPYEGQIIRVADEYDAIVSKRQYKSHIGISDTLKILIENANNGKNNPLIVRKLLKVVIDDIEYEIYCTQSYLEELKSELKRLEQISKYKEKMDNSKKEKDKNYYLEGIKLLLKSNETSENYISIYNEYKKAYETRKAIIDNLYNEIKIIKKLKV
;
A
#
# COMPACT_ATOMS: atom_id res chain seq x y z
N MET A 1 -23.03 -14.62 -13.76
CA MET A 1 -23.64 -13.30 -14.06
C MET A 1 -22.50 -12.37 -14.42
N VAL A 2 -22.63 -11.72 -15.57
CA VAL A 2 -21.57 -11.12 -16.38
C VAL A 2 -20.90 -9.92 -15.69
N ILE A 3 -19.57 -9.88 -15.85
CA ILE A 3 -18.63 -8.82 -15.50
C ILE A 3 -19.13 -7.45 -16.01
N LYS A 4 -19.14 -6.42 -15.14
CA LYS A 4 -19.15 -5.02 -15.56
C LYS A 4 -17.80 -4.37 -15.20
N MET A 5 -17.00 -4.25 -16.25
CA MET A 5 -15.99 -3.23 -16.56
C MET A 5 -15.47 -2.30 -15.45
N SER A 6 -14.19 -2.53 -15.13
CA SER A 6 -13.07 -1.56 -15.13
C SER A 6 -13.25 -0.24 -14.40
N TYR A 7 -12.80 -0.23 -13.15
CA TYR A 7 -11.83 0.76 -12.68
C TYR A 7 -10.64 -0.03 -12.10
N GLU A 8 -9.47 0.08 -12.71
CA GLU A 8 -8.22 -0.37 -12.10
C GLU A 8 -8.02 0.45 -10.83
N PHE A 9 -8.11 -0.19 -9.67
CA PHE A 9 -7.78 0.45 -8.39
C PHE A 9 -6.38 -0.01 -8.01
N ASP A 10 -5.36 0.63 -8.59
CA ASP A 10 -3.98 0.40 -8.18
C ASP A 10 -3.72 1.16 -6.88
N PHE A 11 -3.31 0.40 -5.85
CA PHE A 11 -3.04 0.83 -4.48
C PHE A 11 -1.96 1.93 -4.38
N TYR A 12 -1.16 2.10 -5.43
CA TYR A 12 -0.19 3.17 -5.60
C TYR A 12 -0.43 4.06 -6.83
N ASP A 13 -1.56 3.86 -7.52
CA ASP A 13 -1.92 4.70 -8.66
C ASP A 13 -2.53 6.01 -8.18
N LYS A 14 -2.08 7.08 -8.84
CA LYS A 14 -2.51 8.45 -8.65
C LYS A 14 -3.98 8.65 -9.09
N THR A 15 -4.71 7.59 -9.47
CA THR A 15 -6.07 7.61 -10.00
C THR A 15 -7.16 7.53 -8.93
N SER A 16 -6.89 7.02 -7.72
CA SER A 16 -7.87 7.05 -6.61
C SER A 16 -8.31 8.49 -6.30
N LEU A 17 -7.38 9.44 -6.44
CA LEU A 17 -7.63 10.89 -6.40
C LEU A 17 -8.30 11.44 -7.66
N LYS A 18 -8.12 10.82 -8.83
CA LYS A 18 -8.77 11.27 -10.08
C LYS A 18 -10.28 11.05 -10.08
N SER A 19 -10.80 10.18 -9.20
CA SER A 19 -12.25 10.02 -9.00
C SER A 19 -12.89 11.25 -8.31
N TYR A 20 -12.08 12.03 -7.58
CA TYR A 20 -12.45 13.30 -6.99
C TYR A 20 -11.95 14.39 -7.91
N ASN A 21 -12.82 14.84 -8.83
CA ASN A 21 -12.61 15.93 -9.79
C ASN A 21 -11.70 17.04 -9.22
N LEU A 22 -10.38 16.94 -9.48
CA LEU A 22 -9.34 17.71 -8.78
C LEU A 22 -9.54 19.19 -9.11
N ASP A 23 -10.14 19.94 -8.17
CA ASP A 23 -10.26 21.39 -8.29
C ASP A 23 -8.87 22.06 -8.29
N GLU A 24 -8.80 23.33 -8.70
CA GLU A 24 -7.53 24.06 -8.74
C GLU A 24 -6.85 24.19 -7.36
N ASN A 25 -7.62 24.12 -6.26
CA ASN A 25 -7.09 24.24 -4.91
C ASN A 25 -6.42 22.94 -4.45
N MET A 26 -6.99 21.78 -4.78
CA MET A 26 -6.43 20.47 -4.47
C MET A 26 -5.14 20.24 -5.26
N ARG A 27 -5.07 20.68 -6.52
CA ARG A 27 -3.82 20.68 -7.29
C ARG A 27 -2.75 21.56 -6.66
N TYR A 28 -3.11 22.75 -6.19
CA TYR A 28 -2.17 23.64 -5.49
C TYR A 28 -1.60 23.00 -4.23
N GLN A 29 -2.45 22.34 -3.43
CA GLN A 29 -2.04 21.63 -2.22
C GLN A 29 -1.12 20.44 -2.53
N LEU A 30 -1.43 19.66 -3.56
CA LEU A 30 -0.56 18.57 -4.03
C LEU A 30 0.80 19.07 -4.53
N ASN A 31 0.83 20.22 -5.21
CA ASN A 31 2.09 20.86 -5.64
C ASN A 31 2.97 21.30 -4.45
N MET A 32 2.40 21.51 -3.26
CA MET A 32 3.22 21.79 -2.07
C MET A 32 4.08 20.59 -1.68
N LEU A 33 3.64 19.37 -1.98
CA LEU A 33 4.39 18.14 -1.70
C LEU A 33 5.59 17.96 -2.63
N ASP A 34 5.59 18.59 -3.81
CA ASP A 34 6.74 18.56 -4.72
C ASP A 34 8.00 19.20 -4.10
N ARG A 35 7.82 19.99 -3.03
CA ARG A 35 8.93 20.62 -2.31
C ARG A 35 9.57 19.70 -1.26
N LEU A 36 8.87 18.64 -0.86
CA LEU A 36 9.38 17.66 0.08
C LEU A 36 10.38 16.72 -0.61
N ASP A 37 11.25 16.10 0.16
CA ASP A 37 12.06 15.00 -0.35
C ASP A 37 11.16 13.83 -0.81
N ALA A 38 11.68 13.00 -1.73
CA ALA A 38 10.89 11.95 -2.36
C ALA A 38 10.31 10.92 -1.37
N PHE A 39 11.02 10.65 -0.27
CA PHE A 39 10.56 9.70 0.74
C PHE A 39 9.40 10.29 1.55
N THR A 40 9.56 11.51 2.07
CA THR A 40 8.50 12.20 2.82
C THR A 40 7.26 12.44 1.97
N ARG A 41 7.43 12.80 0.69
CA ARG A 41 6.31 12.92 -0.25
C ARG A 41 5.54 11.60 -0.38
N LYS A 42 6.24 10.49 -0.62
CA LYS A 42 5.59 9.18 -0.81
C LYS A 42 4.83 8.75 0.46
N HIS A 43 5.42 9.01 1.63
CA HIS A 43 4.77 8.80 2.92
C HIS A 43 3.48 9.63 3.04
N CYS A 44 3.52 10.94 2.75
CA CYS A 44 2.32 11.79 2.77
C CYS A 44 1.22 11.27 1.83
N GLU A 45 1.59 10.82 0.63
CA GLU A 45 0.65 10.23 -0.33
C GLU A 45 0.00 8.95 0.20
N ASN A 46 0.76 8.06 0.83
CA ASN A 46 0.23 6.85 1.42
C ASN A 46 -0.70 7.15 2.62
N VAL A 47 -0.30 8.07 3.51
CA VAL A 47 -1.10 8.47 4.68
C VAL A 47 -2.42 9.12 4.24
N ALA A 48 -2.42 9.93 3.18
CA ALA A 48 -3.63 10.51 2.63
C ALA A 48 -4.59 9.46 2.05
N ASN A 49 -4.06 8.47 1.31
CA ASN A 49 -4.85 7.36 0.79
C ASN A 49 -5.47 6.51 1.91
N LEU A 50 -4.67 6.16 2.94
CA LEU A 50 -5.14 5.42 4.11
C LEU A 50 -6.21 6.21 4.87
N THR A 51 -6.02 7.51 5.05
CA THR A 51 -6.98 8.41 5.69
C THR A 51 -8.32 8.42 4.94
N CYS A 52 -8.29 8.52 3.61
CA CYS A 52 -9.50 8.45 2.77
C CYS A 52 -10.29 7.16 3.02
N ARG A 53 -9.61 6.02 2.96
CA ARG A 53 -10.24 4.70 3.17
C ARG A 53 -10.74 4.50 4.59
N LEU A 54 -10.01 5.00 5.59
CA LEU A 54 -10.49 5.01 6.97
C LEU A 54 -11.78 5.82 7.11
N CYS A 55 -11.85 7.02 6.52
CA CYS A 55 -13.06 7.83 6.50
C CYS A 55 -14.25 7.09 5.85
N GLU A 56 -14.04 6.38 4.75
CA GLU A 56 -15.07 5.55 4.11
C GLU A 56 -15.57 4.43 5.03
N TYR A 57 -14.64 3.71 5.67
CA TYR A 57 -14.95 2.65 6.64
C TYR A 57 -15.61 3.15 7.92
N LEU A 58 -15.39 4.42 8.25
CA LEU A 58 -16.03 5.14 9.35
C LEU A 58 -17.38 5.77 8.94
N HIS A 59 -17.77 5.64 7.67
CA HIS A 59 -18.98 6.23 7.10
C HIS A 59 -19.03 7.76 7.22
N CYS A 60 -17.86 8.41 7.11
CA CYS A 60 -17.77 9.85 6.99
C CYS A 60 -18.43 10.32 5.69
N ASN A 61 -18.99 11.54 5.71
CA ASN A 61 -19.52 12.14 4.49
C ASN A 61 -18.39 12.56 3.54
N LYS A 62 -18.71 12.71 2.25
CA LYS A 62 -17.74 13.03 1.20
C LYS A 62 -16.89 14.28 1.49
N GLY A 63 -17.51 15.37 1.96
CA GLY A 63 -16.79 16.62 2.24
C GLY A 63 -15.81 16.49 3.41
N PHE A 64 -16.17 15.76 4.46
CA PHE A 64 -15.25 15.46 5.57
C PHE A 64 -14.12 14.51 5.15
N THR A 65 -14.41 13.53 4.30
CA THR A 65 -13.39 12.65 3.74
C THR A 65 -12.37 13.43 2.93
N GLU A 66 -12.81 14.27 1.99
CA GLU A 66 -11.94 15.16 1.20
C GLU A 66 -11.09 16.06 2.09
N TYR A 67 -11.71 16.66 3.11
CA TYR A 67 -11.03 17.48 4.11
C TYR A 67 -9.91 16.73 4.83
N CYS A 68 -10.21 15.56 5.40
CA CYS A 68 -9.24 14.71 6.10
C CYS A 68 -8.10 14.28 5.18
N THR A 69 -8.40 13.93 3.93
CA THR A 69 -7.40 13.52 2.93
C THR A 69 -6.43 14.66 2.63
N ILE A 70 -6.90 15.90 2.50
CA ILE A 70 -6.01 17.07 2.28
C ILE A 70 -5.19 17.38 3.55
N CYS A 71 -5.81 17.32 4.74
CA CYS A 71 -5.07 17.44 6.00
C CYS A 71 -3.94 16.39 6.08
N ALA A 72 -4.23 15.14 5.70
CA ALA A 72 -3.26 14.05 5.66
C ALA A 72 -2.16 14.28 4.63
N TYR A 73 -2.43 14.89 3.47
CA TYR A 73 -1.37 15.28 2.54
C TYR A 73 -0.39 16.27 3.16
N LEU A 74 -0.92 17.24 3.91
CA LEU A 74 -0.14 18.35 4.43
C LEU A 74 0.49 18.06 5.79
N HIS A 75 0.18 16.94 6.46
CA HIS A 75 0.57 16.69 7.86
C HIS A 75 2.07 16.91 8.13
N ASP A 76 2.91 16.52 7.18
CA ASP A 76 4.36 16.58 7.29
C ASP A 76 5.00 17.78 6.56
N ILE A 77 4.21 18.74 6.05
CA ILE A 77 4.73 19.87 5.25
C ILE A 77 5.76 20.73 6.01
N GLY A 78 5.71 20.73 7.34
CA GLY A 78 6.69 21.42 8.15
C GLY A 78 8.09 20.81 8.11
N LYS A 79 8.25 19.57 7.61
CA LYS A 79 9.57 18.94 7.41
C LYS A 79 10.46 19.72 6.44
N LEU A 80 9.88 20.58 5.60
CA LEU A 80 10.61 21.55 4.77
C LEU A 80 11.55 22.47 5.57
N PHE A 81 11.27 22.67 6.85
CA PHE A 81 12.02 23.57 7.73
C PHE A 81 12.95 22.83 8.69
N ILE A 82 12.98 21.49 8.63
CA ILE A 82 13.86 20.68 9.48
C ILE A 82 15.23 20.55 8.78
N PRO A 83 16.34 20.78 9.51
CA PRO A 83 17.68 20.64 8.94
C PRO A 83 17.89 19.26 8.30
N PRO A 84 18.45 19.17 7.07
CA PRO A 84 18.67 17.89 6.39
C PRO A 84 19.48 16.87 7.21
N GLU A 85 20.42 17.33 8.03
CA GLU A 85 21.26 16.49 8.88
C GLU A 85 20.45 15.77 9.97
N ILE A 86 19.34 16.36 10.40
CA ILE A 86 18.38 15.77 11.35
C ILE A 86 17.35 14.94 10.58
N LEU A 87 16.79 15.49 9.51
CA LEU A 87 15.72 14.85 8.74
C LEU A 87 16.16 13.52 8.10
N GLN A 88 17.39 13.45 7.59
CA GLN A 88 17.91 12.31 6.84
C GLN A 88 18.90 11.47 7.66
N LYS A 89 18.93 11.64 8.98
CA LYS A 89 19.89 10.95 9.85
C LYS A 89 19.67 9.42 9.78
N PRO A 90 20.70 8.61 9.45
CA PRO A 90 20.56 7.16 9.37
C PRO A 90 20.57 6.47 10.75
N ALA A 91 21.01 7.19 11.80
CA ALA A 91 21.02 6.74 13.18
C ALA A 91 19.84 7.30 13.96
N LYS A 92 19.63 6.80 15.20
CA LYS A 92 18.64 7.39 16.10
C LYS A 92 18.97 8.87 16.35
N LEU A 93 17.93 9.69 16.41
CA LEU A 93 18.04 11.07 16.86
C LEU A 93 18.44 11.08 18.35
N THR A 94 19.29 12.03 18.72
CA THR A 94 19.48 12.46 20.11
C THR A 94 18.22 13.12 20.63
N ASP A 95 18.12 13.31 21.95
CA ASP A 95 16.96 13.97 22.54
C ASP A 95 16.83 15.42 22.02
N GLU A 96 17.94 16.16 21.86
CA GLU A 96 17.89 17.52 21.30
C GLU A 96 17.44 17.55 19.82
N GLU A 97 17.96 16.62 19.00
CA GLU A 97 17.53 16.50 17.60
C GLU A 97 16.07 16.07 17.49
N TYR A 98 15.59 15.24 18.42
CA TYR A 98 14.19 14.85 18.48
C TYR A 98 13.29 16.04 18.84
N GLU A 99 13.69 16.90 19.78
CA GLU A 99 12.98 18.16 20.07
C GLU A 99 12.88 19.05 18.84
N ILE A 100 13.96 19.17 18.05
CA ILE A 100 13.93 19.89 16.77
C ILE A 100 12.97 19.22 15.78
N MET A 101 13.05 17.89 15.62
CA MET A 101 12.16 17.14 14.72
C MET A 101 10.68 17.38 15.06
N LYS A 102 10.30 17.39 16.34
CA LYS A 102 8.91 17.63 16.76
C LYS A 102 8.34 18.97 16.27
N THR A 103 9.19 19.97 16.02
CA THR A 103 8.77 21.29 15.55
C THR A 103 8.15 21.30 14.15
N HIS A 104 8.29 20.23 13.35
CA HIS A 104 7.64 20.15 12.03
C HIS A 104 6.11 20.32 12.14
N THR A 105 5.50 19.88 13.24
CA THR A 105 4.06 20.05 13.50
C THR A 105 3.67 21.53 13.54
N THR A 106 4.33 22.32 14.39
CA THR A 106 4.04 23.75 14.57
C THR A 106 4.52 24.59 13.39
N LEU A 107 5.63 24.23 12.74
CA LEU A 107 6.11 24.87 11.52
C LEU A 107 5.14 24.66 10.35
N GLY A 108 4.63 23.44 10.18
CA GLY A 108 3.62 23.10 9.18
C GLY A 108 2.30 23.84 9.43
N TYR A 109 1.83 23.85 10.69
CA TYR A 109 0.66 24.63 11.09
C TYR A 109 0.81 26.12 10.76
N ASN A 110 1.93 26.72 11.16
CA ASN A 110 2.20 28.14 10.92
C ASN A 110 2.29 28.47 9.42
N MET A 111 2.85 27.56 8.61
CA MET A 111 2.85 27.69 7.15
C MET A 111 1.43 27.67 6.60
N CYS A 112 0.58 26.71 7.01
CA CYS A 112 -0.81 26.65 6.60
C CYS A 112 -1.59 27.92 7.00
N MET A 113 -1.38 28.45 8.21
CA MET A 113 -2.09 29.64 8.68
C MET A 113 -1.78 30.90 7.85
N LYS A 114 -0.56 31.01 7.31
CA LYS A 114 -0.11 32.13 6.48
C LYS A 114 -0.68 32.10 5.06
N ASP A 115 -1.10 30.94 4.56
CA ASP A 115 -1.69 30.78 3.22
C ASP A 115 -3.19 30.53 3.31
N LEU A 116 -4.01 31.43 2.74
CA LEU A 116 -5.47 31.33 2.76
C LEU A 116 -6.00 30.00 2.18
N LYS A 117 -5.29 29.41 1.20
CA LYS A 117 -5.69 28.14 0.56
C LYS A 117 -5.34 26.90 1.38
N LEU A 118 -4.38 27.03 2.31
CA LEU A 118 -3.92 25.93 3.16
C LEU A 118 -4.51 26.00 4.57
N ARG A 119 -4.90 27.20 5.02
CA ARG A 119 -5.41 27.46 6.37
C ARG A 119 -6.50 26.49 6.84
N PRO A 120 -7.50 26.09 6.03
CA PRO A 120 -8.52 25.14 6.49
C PRO A 120 -7.93 23.80 6.97
N TYR A 121 -6.81 23.38 6.39
CA TYR A 121 -6.20 22.06 6.58
C TYR A 121 -5.08 22.04 7.62
N SER A 122 -4.92 23.12 8.38
CA SER A 122 -3.88 23.24 9.41
C SER A 122 -4.02 22.21 10.54
N ALA A 123 -5.19 21.56 10.66
CA ALA A 123 -5.44 20.45 11.57
C ALA A 123 -4.54 19.23 11.29
N GLY A 124 -4.17 19.00 10.02
CA GLY A 124 -3.25 17.93 9.64
C GLY A 124 -1.92 18.04 10.37
N PRO A 125 -1.12 19.10 10.13
CA PRO A 125 0.19 19.26 10.75
C PRO A 125 0.19 19.37 12.27
N ILE A 126 -0.83 20.00 12.87
CA ILE A 126 -0.77 20.32 14.30
C ILE A 126 -1.19 19.15 15.20
N TYR A 127 -2.06 18.25 14.71
CA TYR A 127 -2.67 17.23 15.56
C TYR A 127 -2.22 15.79 15.27
N HIS A 128 -1.55 15.49 14.14
CA HIS A 128 -1.27 14.10 13.76
C HIS A 128 -0.36 13.34 14.74
N HIS A 129 0.43 14.06 15.55
CA HIS A 129 1.24 13.47 16.62
C HIS A 129 0.66 13.62 18.04
N GLU A 130 -0.53 14.20 18.20
CA GLU A 130 -1.25 14.22 19.47
C GLU A 130 -1.83 12.85 19.82
N ALA A 131 -1.75 12.42 21.08
CA ALA A 131 -2.18 11.09 21.51
C ALA A 131 -3.35 11.19 22.47
N LEU A 132 -4.34 10.30 22.39
CA LEU A 132 -5.58 10.43 23.17
C LEU A 132 -5.37 10.47 24.69
N ASN A 133 -4.26 9.90 25.18
CA ASN A 133 -3.86 9.87 26.59
C ASN A 133 -2.96 11.04 27.03
N GLY A 134 -2.72 12.05 26.18
CA GLY A 134 -1.88 13.21 26.51
C GLY A 134 -0.36 13.00 26.33
N SER A 135 0.08 11.81 25.92
CA SER A 135 1.52 11.55 25.68
C SER A 135 2.06 12.06 24.34
N GLY A 136 1.20 12.72 23.55
CA GLY A 136 1.55 13.28 22.24
C GLY A 136 2.18 14.66 22.31
N TYR A 137 2.37 15.26 21.14
CA TYR A 137 2.95 16.60 20.98
C TYR A 137 2.28 17.28 19.76
N PRO A 138 2.34 18.62 19.62
CA PRO A 138 3.15 19.58 20.40
C PRO A 138 2.52 20.09 21.71
N GLN A 139 1.22 19.91 21.91
CA GLN A 139 0.47 20.48 23.04
C GLN A 139 0.15 19.46 24.13
N GLY A 140 0.27 18.16 23.86
CA GLY A 140 -0.02 17.10 24.84
C GLY A 140 -1.52 16.99 25.12
N LEU A 141 -2.33 17.14 24.07
CA LEU A 141 -3.79 17.14 24.16
C LEU A 141 -4.34 15.77 24.55
N THR A 142 -5.53 15.76 25.11
CA THR A 142 -6.27 14.53 25.41
C THR A 142 -7.43 14.35 24.44
N LYS A 143 -8.03 13.16 24.41
CA LYS A 143 -9.11 12.77 23.47
C LYS A 143 -10.16 13.84 23.17
N LYS A 144 -10.60 14.59 24.18
CA LYS A 144 -11.66 15.61 24.05
C LYS A 144 -11.23 16.84 23.25
N ASP A 145 -9.92 17.11 23.22
CA ASP A 145 -9.33 18.32 22.62
C ASP A 145 -8.69 18.02 21.24
N ILE A 146 -8.53 16.74 20.88
CA ILE A 146 -8.01 16.31 19.59
C ILE A 146 -9.18 16.12 18.61
N PRO A 147 -9.27 16.90 17.52
CA PRO A 147 -10.34 16.78 16.57
C PRO A 147 -10.27 15.44 15.82
N TYR A 148 -11.40 15.00 15.29
CA TYR A 148 -11.54 13.62 14.81
C TYR A 148 -10.61 13.30 13.65
N GLU A 149 -10.40 14.24 12.72
CA GLU A 149 -9.42 14.15 11.64
C GLU A 149 -8.00 13.90 12.15
N GLY A 150 -7.57 14.55 13.23
CA GLY A 150 -6.26 14.32 13.83
C GLY A 150 -6.12 12.90 14.38
N GLN A 151 -7.19 12.35 14.95
CA GLN A 151 -7.22 10.96 15.42
C GLN A 151 -7.14 9.94 14.27
N ILE A 152 -7.76 10.25 13.11
CA ILE A 152 -7.70 9.40 11.92
C ILE A 152 -6.30 9.44 11.31
N ILE A 153 -5.76 10.64 11.10
CA ILE A 153 -4.46 10.86 10.47
C ILE A 153 -3.35 10.22 11.31
N ARG A 154 -3.38 10.35 12.64
CA ARG A 154 -2.42 9.67 13.54
C ARG A 154 -2.33 8.17 13.29
N VAL A 155 -3.47 7.49 13.18
CA VAL A 155 -3.50 6.03 13.00
C VAL A 155 -2.98 5.65 11.62
N ALA A 156 -3.30 6.44 10.58
CA ALA A 156 -2.79 6.24 9.24
C ALA A 156 -1.27 6.48 9.14
N ASP A 157 -0.79 7.58 9.74
CA ASP A 157 0.63 7.96 9.84
C ASP A 157 1.46 6.87 10.53
N GLU A 158 1.06 6.47 11.74
CA GLU A 158 1.80 5.46 12.50
C GLU A 158 1.84 4.11 11.78
N TYR A 159 0.75 3.72 11.11
CA TYR A 159 0.75 2.50 10.30
C TYR A 159 1.75 2.61 9.14
N ASP A 160 1.66 3.66 8.30
CA ASP A 160 2.56 3.79 7.14
C ASP A 160 4.02 3.91 7.59
N ALA A 161 4.33 4.68 8.62
CA ALA A 161 5.69 4.84 9.13
C ALA A 161 6.33 3.50 9.53
N ILE A 162 5.58 2.61 10.19
CA ILE A 162 6.07 1.27 10.58
C ILE A 162 6.23 0.37 9.35
N VAL A 163 5.25 0.37 8.45
CA VAL A 163 5.25 -0.48 7.24
C VAL A 163 6.38 -0.09 6.30
N SER A 164 6.51 1.21 6.01
CA SER A 164 7.55 1.79 5.16
C SER A 164 8.95 1.53 5.71
N LYS A 165 9.16 1.69 7.03
CA LYS A 165 10.44 1.39 7.69
C LYS A 165 10.86 -0.08 7.58
N ARG A 166 9.89 -1.00 7.62
CA ARG A 166 10.14 -2.45 7.47
C ARG A 166 10.33 -2.89 6.02
N GLN A 167 10.12 -1.98 5.05
CA GLN A 167 10.29 -2.24 3.62
C GLN A 167 9.53 -3.49 3.15
N TYR A 168 8.30 -3.66 3.62
CA TYR A 168 7.46 -4.77 3.20
C TYR A 168 7.26 -4.73 1.68
N LYS A 169 7.63 -5.83 1.00
CA LYS A 169 7.40 -6.02 -0.44
C LYS A 169 6.04 -6.66 -0.76
N SER A 170 5.34 -7.13 0.27
CA SER A 170 4.04 -7.81 0.27
C SER A 170 3.40 -7.64 1.65
N HIS A 171 2.10 -7.87 1.79
CA HIS A 171 1.44 -7.82 3.10
C HIS A 171 1.76 -8.99 4.06
N ILE A 172 2.65 -9.91 3.68
CA ILE A 172 3.11 -10.99 4.57
C ILE A 172 3.77 -10.38 5.82
N GLY A 173 3.26 -10.74 7.01
CA GLY A 173 3.75 -10.24 8.30
C GLY A 173 3.23 -8.86 8.72
N ILE A 174 2.26 -8.29 8.00
CA ILE A 174 1.66 -6.98 8.32
C ILE A 174 0.90 -6.99 9.65
N SER A 175 0.43 -8.16 10.09
CA SER A 175 -0.26 -8.35 11.37
C SER A 175 0.60 -7.97 12.56
N ASP A 176 1.93 -8.05 12.47
CA ASP A 176 2.82 -7.59 13.53
C ASP A 176 2.79 -6.07 13.68
N THR A 177 2.66 -5.32 12.59
CA THR A 177 2.41 -3.88 12.63
C THR A 177 1.05 -3.62 13.28
N LEU A 178 0.00 -4.32 12.87
CA LEU A 178 -1.34 -4.15 13.44
C LEU A 178 -1.40 -4.44 14.94
N LYS A 179 -0.63 -5.41 15.45
CA LYS A 179 -0.51 -5.68 16.89
C LYS A 179 0.07 -4.48 17.65
N ILE A 180 1.05 -3.76 17.10
CA ILE A 180 1.60 -2.53 17.69
C ILE A 180 0.52 -1.45 17.77
N LEU A 181 -0.24 -1.25 16.70
CA LEU A 181 -1.34 -0.25 16.69
C LEU A 181 -2.44 -0.60 17.69
N ILE A 182 -2.74 -1.90 17.86
CA ILE A 182 -3.68 -2.40 18.88
C ILE A 182 -3.15 -2.13 20.28
N GLU A 183 -1.86 -2.40 20.54
CA GLU A 183 -1.24 -2.09 21.82
C GLU A 183 -1.30 -0.59 22.14
N ASN A 184 -1.03 0.27 21.15
CA ASN A 184 -1.18 1.71 21.30
C ASN A 184 -2.63 2.14 21.57
N ALA A 185 -3.62 1.47 20.97
CA ALA A 185 -5.03 1.71 21.28
C ALA A 185 -5.36 1.29 22.73
N ASN A 186 -4.89 0.13 23.17
CA ASN A 186 -5.07 -0.38 24.54
C ASN A 186 -4.42 0.53 25.58
N ASN A 187 -3.27 1.11 25.26
CA ASN A 187 -2.57 2.10 26.09
C ASN A 187 -3.20 3.50 26.02
N GLY A 188 -4.32 3.66 25.32
CA GLY A 188 -5.05 4.92 25.18
C GLY A 188 -4.35 5.96 24.31
N LYS A 189 -3.34 5.59 23.49
CA LYS A 189 -2.71 6.53 22.56
C LYS A 189 -3.56 6.74 21.31
N ASN A 190 -4.11 5.66 20.77
CA ASN A 190 -4.86 5.66 19.50
C ASN A 190 -6.34 5.40 19.73
N ASN A 191 -7.18 5.88 18.81
CA ASN A 191 -8.63 5.62 18.87
C ASN A 191 -8.92 4.14 18.50
N PRO A 192 -9.48 3.32 19.41
CA PRO A 192 -9.75 1.91 19.13
C PRO A 192 -10.70 1.67 17.96
N LEU A 193 -11.67 2.57 17.75
CA LEU A 193 -12.60 2.47 16.61
C LEU A 193 -11.86 2.60 15.28
N ILE A 194 -10.94 3.56 15.19
CA ILE A 194 -10.17 3.84 13.97
C ILE A 194 -9.21 2.70 13.69
N VAL A 195 -8.50 2.19 14.71
CA VAL A 195 -7.63 1.01 14.58
C VAL A 195 -8.44 -0.22 14.11
N ARG A 196 -9.65 -0.42 14.63
CA ARG A 196 -10.54 -1.50 14.15
C ARG A 196 -10.93 -1.35 12.68
N LYS A 197 -11.11 -0.12 12.20
CA LYS A 197 -11.35 0.15 10.78
C LYS A 197 -10.10 -0.06 9.94
N LEU A 198 -8.91 0.30 10.44
CA LEU A 198 -7.64 0.00 9.80
C LEU A 198 -7.47 -1.50 9.54
N LEU A 199 -7.84 -2.36 10.49
CA LEU A 199 -7.82 -3.82 10.29
C LEU A 199 -8.66 -4.26 9.07
N LYS A 200 -9.78 -3.57 8.78
CA LYS A 200 -10.62 -3.86 7.61
C LYS A 200 -9.99 -3.37 6.32
N VAL A 201 -9.48 -2.14 6.33
CA VAL A 201 -8.72 -1.52 5.23
C VAL A 201 -7.59 -2.46 4.78
N VAL A 202 -6.79 -2.96 5.73
CA VAL A 202 -5.67 -3.86 5.44
C VAL A 202 -6.12 -5.24 4.95
N ILE A 203 -7.25 -5.77 5.42
CA ILE A 203 -7.79 -7.03 4.89
C ILE A 203 -8.14 -6.89 3.41
N ASP A 204 -8.82 -5.80 3.02
CA ASP A 204 -9.15 -5.57 1.61
C ASP A 204 -7.89 -5.46 0.74
N ASP A 205 -6.82 -4.85 1.27
CA ASP A 205 -5.55 -4.72 0.54
C ASP A 205 -4.91 -6.08 0.28
N ILE A 206 -4.95 -6.96 1.28
CA ILE A 206 -4.48 -8.33 1.13
C ILE A 206 -5.36 -9.08 0.13
N GLU A 207 -6.68 -8.91 0.19
CA GLU A 207 -7.62 -9.55 -0.74
C GLU A 207 -7.39 -9.07 -2.19
N TYR A 208 -7.07 -7.78 -2.37
CA TYR A 208 -6.69 -7.22 -3.66
C TYR A 208 -5.34 -7.79 -4.17
N GLU A 209 -4.31 -7.86 -3.32
CA GLU A 209 -3.01 -8.47 -3.68
C GLU A 209 -3.18 -9.94 -4.09
N ILE A 210 -4.01 -10.69 -3.37
CA ILE A 210 -4.36 -12.07 -3.72
C ILE A 210 -5.03 -12.11 -5.10
N TYR A 211 -6.02 -11.26 -5.35
CA TYR A 211 -6.75 -11.23 -6.62
C TYR A 211 -5.81 -10.98 -7.81
N CYS A 212 -4.95 -9.96 -7.72
CA CYS A 212 -3.96 -9.64 -8.75
C CYS A 212 -3.00 -10.82 -8.98
N THR A 213 -2.50 -11.42 -7.90
CA THR A 213 -1.55 -12.54 -7.98
C THR A 213 -2.22 -13.79 -8.56
N GLN A 214 -3.49 -14.04 -8.22
CA GLN A 214 -4.26 -15.18 -8.71
C GLN A 214 -4.50 -15.07 -10.23
N SER A 215 -4.79 -13.87 -10.74
CA SER A 215 -4.92 -13.63 -12.18
C SER A 215 -3.66 -14.05 -12.93
N TYR A 216 -2.50 -13.62 -12.44
CA TYR A 216 -1.21 -13.99 -13.02
C TYR A 216 -0.90 -15.49 -12.91
N LEU A 217 -1.31 -16.15 -11.81
CA LEU A 217 -1.15 -17.60 -11.67
C LEU A 217 -1.94 -18.40 -12.73
N GLU A 218 -3.14 -17.96 -13.10
CA GLU A 218 -3.92 -18.63 -14.15
C GLU A 218 -3.26 -18.48 -15.53
N GLU A 219 -2.63 -17.34 -15.81
CA GLU A 219 -1.80 -17.17 -17.01
C GLU A 219 -0.61 -18.15 -17.01
N LEU A 220 0.17 -18.19 -15.92
CA LEU A 220 1.29 -19.12 -15.79
C LEU A 220 0.85 -20.58 -15.95
N LYS A 221 -0.29 -20.95 -15.39
CA LYS A 221 -0.84 -22.31 -15.50
C LYS A 221 -1.24 -22.66 -16.93
N SER A 222 -1.77 -21.70 -17.68
CA SER A 222 -2.04 -21.86 -19.11
C SER A 222 -0.75 -22.13 -19.90
N GLU A 223 0.30 -21.35 -19.61
CA GLU A 223 1.61 -21.54 -20.25
C GLU A 223 2.25 -22.87 -19.90
N LEU A 224 2.18 -23.30 -18.64
CA LEU A 224 2.68 -24.61 -18.21
C LEU A 224 1.97 -25.74 -18.95
N LYS A 225 0.63 -25.69 -19.07
CA LYS A 225 -0.13 -26.69 -19.83
C LYS A 225 0.27 -26.73 -21.31
N ARG A 226 0.52 -25.57 -21.92
CA ARG A 226 0.97 -25.46 -23.30
C ARG A 226 2.34 -26.11 -23.48
N LEU A 227 3.29 -25.83 -22.61
CA LEU A 227 4.64 -26.40 -22.64
C LEU A 227 4.63 -27.92 -22.33
N GLU A 228 3.78 -28.38 -21.40
CA GLU A 228 3.55 -29.82 -21.18
C GLU A 228 3.00 -30.51 -22.44
N GLN A 229 2.13 -29.84 -23.19
CA GLN A 229 1.58 -30.36 -24.44
C GLN A 229 2.67 -30.53 -25.51
N ILE A 230 3.65 -29.61 -25.56
CA ILE A 230 4.85 -29.75 -26.41
C ILE A 230 5.63 -31.00 -26.01
N SER A 231 5.90 -31.22 -24.73
CA SER A 231 6.58 -32.44 -24.24
C SER A 231 5.83 -33.72 -24.65
N LYS A 232 4.49 -33.74 -24.53
CA LYS A 232 3.67 -34.88 -24.95
C LYS A 232 3.77 -35.14 -26.46
N TYR A 233 3.80 -34.10 -27.28
CA TYR A 233 4.00 -34.26 -28.74
C TYR A 233 5.42 -34.72 -29.05
N LYS A 234 6.43 -34.22 -28.35
CA LYS A 234 7.83 -34.62 -28.52
C LYS A 234 8.01 -36.11 -28.20
N GLU A 235 7.47 -36.58 -27.08
CA GLU A 235 7.49 -38.00 -26.71
C GLU A 235 6.79 -38.89 -27.75
N LYS A 236 5.61 -38.49 -28.23
CA LYS A 236 4.87 -39.24 -29.27
C LYS A 236 5.60 -39.24 -30.62
N MET A 237 6.26 -38.14 -30.97
CA MET A 237 7.09 -38.03 -32.16
C MET A 237 8.29 -38.98 -32.10
N ASP A 238 9.02 -38.95 -30.98
CA ASP A 238 10.24 -39.74 -30.78
C ASP A 238 9.92 -41.25 -30.75
N ASN A 239 8.76 -41.64 -30.23
CA ASN A 239 8.29 -43.02 -30.20
C ASN A 239 7.65 -43.52 -31.52
N SER A 240 7.36 -42.62 -32.47
CA SER A 240 6.70 -43.01 -33.72
C SER A 240 7.67 -43.62 -34.72
N LYS A 241 7.24 -44.70 -35.40
CA LYS A 241 8.00 -45.34 -36.49
C LYS A 241 7.62 -44.79 -37.87
N LYS A 242 6.50 -44.08 -38.00
CA LYS A 242 5.97 -43.58 -39.28
C LYS A 242 6.34 -42.11 -39.47
N GLU A 243 6.97 -41.79 -40.60
CA GLU A 243 7.40 -40.43 -40.93
C GLU A 243 6.24 -39.43 -40.97
N LYS A 244 5.08 -39.86 -41.48
CA LYS A 244 3.85 -39.05 -41.48
C LYS A 244 3.44 -38.61 -40.07
N ASP A 245 3.49 -39.52 -39.11
CA ASP A 245 3.10 -39.24 -37.73
C ASP A 245 4.15 -38.35 -37.04
N LYS A 246 5.44 -38.56 -37.34
CA LYS A 246 6.51 -37.67 -36.86
C LYS A 246 6.30 -36.23 -37.33
N ASN A 247 6.01 -36.05 -38.62
CA ASN A 247 5.72 -34.73 -39.20
C ASN A 247 4.49 -34.07 -38.57
N TYR A 248 3.42 -34.85 -38.31
CA TYR A 248 2.23 -34.33 -37.63
C TYR A 248 2.56 -33.74 -36.24
N TYR A 249 3.31 -34.48 -35.41
CA TYR A 249 3.68 -33.98 -34.09
C TYR A 249 4.67 -32.81 -34.15
N LEU A 250 5.60 -32.82 -35.12
CA LEU A 250 6.53 -31.72 -35.35
C LEU A 250 5.80 -30.41 -35.69
N GLU A 251 4.81 -30.45 -36.59
CA GLU A 251 3.98 -29.28 -36.91
C GLU A 251 3.16 -28.83 -35.69
N GLY A 252 2.61 -29.77 -34.92
CA GLY A 252 1.93 -29.47 -33.66
C GLY A 252 2.83 -28.76 -32.64
N ILE A 253 4.10 -29.16 -32.53
CA ILE A 253 5.09 -28.48 -31.67
C ILE A 253 5.34 -27.05 -32.16
N LYS A 254 5.56 -26.86 -33.48
CA LYS A 254 5.81 -25.53 -34.06
C LYS A 254 4.65 -24.57 -33.83
N LEU A 255 3.41 -25.05 -33.89
CA LEU A 255 2.21 -24.23 -33.62
C LEU A 255 2.09 -23.80 -32.15
N LEU A 256 2.64 -24.58 -31.23
CA LEU A 256 2.57 -24.30 -29.79
C LEU A 256 3.72 -23.40 -29.30
N LEU A 257 4.89 -23.43 -29.95
CA LEU A 257 6.03 -22.60 -29.60
C LEU A 257 5.74 -21.12 -29.85
N LYS A 258 6.11 -20.26 -28.89
CA LYS A 258 6.06 -18.80 -29.05
C LYS A 258 7.33 -18.25 -29.66
N SER A 259 7.32 -16.98 -30.05
CA SER A 259 8.37 -16.30 -30.85
C SER A 259 9.79 -16.41 -30.28
N ASN A 260 9.93 -16.61 -28.97
CA ASN A 260 11.20 -16.71 -28.23
C ASN A 260 11.50 -18.15 -27.75
N GLU A 261 10.71 -19.12 -28.16
CA GLU A 261 10.81 -20.51 -27.72
C GLU A 261 11.28 -21.41 -28.86
N THR A 262 12.09 -22.41 -28.52
CA THR A 262 12.63 -23.40 -29.45
C THR A 262 12.45 -24.80 -28.87
N SER A 263 12.60 -25.82 -29.71
CA SER A 263 12.63 -27.22 -29.27
C SER A 263 13.77 -27.52 -28.28
N GLU A 264 14.76 -26.65 -28.16
CA GLU A 264 15.93 -26.82 -27.31
C GLU A 264 15.77 -26.11 -25.96
N ASN A 265 15.03 -24.99 -25.90
CA ASN A 265 14.94 -24.17 -24.68
C ASN A 265 13.60 -24.28 -23.94
N TYR A 266 12.55 -24.85 -24.55
CA TYR A 266 11.20 -24.83 -23.96
C TYR A 266 11.10 -25.54 -22.60
N ILE A 267 11.96 -26.53 -22.33
CA ILE A 267 12.04 -27.22 -21.03
C ILE A 267 12.61 -26.27 -19.95
N SER A 268 13.61 -25.45 -20.30
CA SER A 268 14.13 -24.43 -19.37
C SER A 268 13.05 -23.42 -19.02
N ILE A 269 12.32 -22.93 -20.04
CA ILE A 269 11.22 -21.98 -19.88
C ILE A 269 10.11 -22.59 -19.03
N TYR A 270 9.77 -23.87 -19.25
CA TYR A 270 8.81 -24.59 -18.41
C TYR A 270 9.24 -24.60 -16.93
N ASN A 271 10.51 -24.89 -16.65
CA ASN A 271 11.02 -24.90 -15.28
C ASN A 271 11.01 -23.51 -14.64
N GLU A 272 11.31 -22.46 -15.40
CA GLU A 272 11.20 -21.06 -14.94
C GLU A 272 9.76 -20.69 -14.58
N TYR A 273 8.81 -20.98 -15.47
CA TYR A 273 7.38 -20.75 -15.22
C TYR A 273 6.87 -21.59 -14.05
N LYS A 274 7.34 -22.84 -13.91
CA LYS A 274 6.95 -23.71 -12.82
C LYS A 274 7.44 -23.15 -11.48
N LYS A 275 8.69 -22.72 -11.42
CA LYS A 275 9.27 -22.07 -10.23
C LYS A 275 8.52 -20.78 -9.89
N ALA A 276 8.22 -19.95 -10.89
CA ALA A 276 7.43 -18.74 -10.69
C ALA A 276 6.03 -19.07 -10.16
N TYR A 277 5.35 -20.07 -10.74
CA TYR A 277 4.04 -20.52 -10.29
C TYR A 277 4.06 -20.99 -8.83
N GLU A 278 4.99 -21.87 -8.47
CA GLU A 278 5.13 -22.39 -7.10
C GLU A 278 5.42 -21.28 -6.09
N THR A 279 6.31 -20.34 -6.44
CA THR A 279 6.66 -19.20 -5.58
C THR A 279 5.45 -18.30 -5.32
N ARG A 280 4.66 -18.00 -6.36
CA ARG A 280 3.52 -17.07 -6.27
C ARG A 280 2.33 -17.72 -5.58
N LYS A 281 2.13 -19.02 -5.80
CA LYS A 281 1.15 -19.81 -5.06
C LYS A 281 1.45 -19.79 -3.56
N ALA A 282 2.71 -19.98 -3.16
CA ALA A 282 3.11 -19.90 -1.76
C ALA A 282 2.87 -18.50 -1.15
N ILE A 283 3.08 -17.43 -1.92
CA ILE A 283 2.75 -16.06 -1.50
C ILE A 283 1.25 -15.94 -1.19
N ILE A 284 0.37 -16.39 -2.09
CA ILE A 284 -1.09 -16.35 -1.88
C ILE A 284 -1.48 -17.12 -0.62
N ASP A 285 -0.92 -18.31 -0.41
CA ASP A 285 -1.20 -19.12 0.79
C ASP A 285 -0.81 -18.37 2.08
N ASN A 286 0.33 -17.66 2.06
CA ASN A 286 0.77 -16.82 3.17
C ASN A 286 -0.15 -15.61 3.40
N LEU A 287 -0.60 -14.95 2.33
CA LEU A 287 -1.55 -13.83 2.41
C LEU A 287 -2.90 -14.26 2.99
N TYR A 288 -3.42 -15.43 2.60
CA TYR A 288 -4.63 -15.98 3.22
C TYR A 288 -4.44 -16.28 4.71
N ASN A 289 -3.25 -16.76 5.10
CA ASN A 289 -2.93 -16.97 6.51
C ASN A 289 -2.85 -15.64 7.27
N GLU A 290 -2.31 -14.59 6.65
CA GLU A 290 -2.29 -13.25 7.19
C GLU A 290 -3.71 -12.74 7.50
N ILE A 291 -4.65 -12.86 6.55
CA ILE A 291 -6.06 -12.51 6.76
C ILE A 291 -6.65 -13.27 7.96
N LYS A 292 -6.36 -14.58 8.09
CA LYS A 292 -6.84 -15.39 9.22
C LYS A 292 -6.29 -14.89 10.56
N ILE A 293 -5.04 -14.44 10.60
CA ILE A 293 -4.43 -13.85 11.80
C ILE A 293 -5.13 -12.53 12.13
N ILE A 294 -5.25 -11.63 11.14
CA ILE A 294 -5.86 -10.30 11.33
C ILE A 294 -7.31 -10.41 11.80
N LYS A 295 -8.11 -11.32 11.21
CA LYS A 295 -9.51 -11.55 11.61
C LYS A 295 -9.66 -12.03 13.06
N LYS A 296 -8.61 -12.56 13.70
CA LYS A 296 -8.61 -12.99 15.10
C LYS A 296 -8.13 -11.90 16.07
N LEU A 297 -7.52 -10.83 15.56
CA LEU A 297 -7.06 -9.72 16.39
C LEU A 297 -8.27 -8.99 17.00
N LYS A 298 -8.12 -8.56 18.26
CA LYS A 298 -9.15 -7.81 18.99
C LYS A 298 -8.59 -6.44 19.37
N VAL A 299 -9.38 -5.41 19.09
CA VAL A 299 -9.13 -4.00 19.39
C VAL A 299 -10.16 -3.54 20.42
#